data_AF-A0A6C0I6F3-F1
#
_entry.id   AF-A0A6C0I6F3-F1
#
_cell.length_a   1.000
_cell.length_b   1.000
_cell.length_c   1.000
_cell.angle_alpha   90.00
_cell.angle_beta   90.00
_cell.angle_gamma   90.00
#
_symmetry.space_group_name_H-M   'P 1'
#
loop_
_entity.id
_entity.type
_entity.pdbx_description
1 polymer ?
#
loop_
_entity_poly.entity_id
_entity_poly.type
_entity_poly.pdbx_seq_one_letter_code
_entity_poly.pdbx_strand_id
1 'polypeptide(L)'
;MHFCTDCGNMYYIRLTDTNGIVYYCRNCGHEDDAITIDNIVVSQTSLKTRSSHANIVNKYTKLDPTLPRISTIQCPNTECPCNRNHNPTQFADRATIVGSQEEEAGQAQAGQADADTVPREVIYLRYDDIQLKYIYLCAVCNTIWNTEHI
;
A
#
# COMPACT_ATOMS: atom_id res chain seq x y z
N MET A 1 1.27 15.62 -20.59
CA MET A 1 -0.01 16.34 -20.81
C MET A 1 0.29 17.82 -20.64
N HIS A 2 -0.17 18.66 -21.57
CA HIS A 2 0.10 20.10 -21.55
C HIS A 2 -1.14 20.86 -21.05
N PHE A 3 -0.89 21.96 -20.34
CA PHE A 3 -1.92 22.81 -19.75
C PHE A 3 -1.80 24.22 -20.32
N CYS A 4 -2.93 24.88 -20.47
CA CYS A 4 -3.02 26.24 -21.00
C CYS A 4 -2.40 27.25 -20.02
N THR A 5 -1.54 28.11 -20.54
CA THR A 5 -0.88 29.19 -19.80
C THR A 5 -1.86 30.17 -19.18
N ASP A 6 -2.98 30.43 -19.86
CA ASP A 6 -3.89 31.52 -19.50
C ASP A 6 -4.94 31.10 -18.46
N CYS A 7 -5.36 29.83 -18.48
CA CYS A 7 -6.47 29.35 -17.65
C CYS A 7 -6.24 27.99 -16.98
N GLY A 8 -5.06 27.39 -17.11
CA GLY A 8 -4.70 26.11 -16.46
C GLY A 8 -5.43 24.87 -16.98
N ASN A 9 -6.41 25.01 -17.88
CA ASN A 9 -7.14 23.88 -18.46
C ASN A 9 -6.25 23.06 -19.40
N MET A 10 -6.47 21.74 -19.46
CA MET A 10 -5.75 20.84 -20.35
C MET A 10 -5.95 21.24 -21.83
N TYR A 11 -4.86 21.26 -22.61
CA TYR A 11 -4.95 21.43 -24.05
C TYR A 11 -5.51 20.19 -24.75
N TYR A 12 -6.25 20.42 -25.83
CA TYR A 12 -6.69 19.39 -26.77
C TYR A 12 -5.89 19.49 -28.05
N ILE A 13 -5.84 18.39 -28.80
CA ILE A 13 -5.12 18.33 -30.08
C ILE A 13 -6.09 18.62 -31.23
N ARG A 14 -5.73 19.55 -32.12
CA ARG A 14 -6.40 19.86 -33.38
C ARG A 14 -5.48 19.54 -34.55
N LEU A 15 -6.06 19.10 -35.66
CA LEU A 15 -5.38 18.95 -36.95
C LEU A 15 -5.56 20.23 -37.77
N THR A 16 -4.52 20.62 -38.49
CA THR A 16 -4.52 21.76 -39.42
C THR A 16 -4.37 21.28 -40.85
N ASP A 17 -4.95 22.00 -41.81
CA ASP A 17 -5.03 21.62 -43.23
C ASP A 17 -3.66 21.36 -43.90
N THR A 18 -2.58 21.88 -43.33
CA THR A 18 -1.19 21.67 -43.73
C THR A 18 -0.57 20.37 -43.20
N ASN A 19 -1.38 19.44 -42.66
CA ASN A 19 -0.96 18.27 -41.87
C ASN A 19 -0.18 18.61 -40.58
N GLY A 20 -0.35 19.84 -40.08
CA GLY A 20 0.15 20.25 -38.77
C GLY A 20 -0.73 19.76 -37.61
N ILE A 21 -0.14 19.68 -36.42
CA ILE A 21 -0.83 19.39 -35.16
C ILE A 21 -0.69 20.62 -34.27
N VAL A 22 -1.78 21.07 -33.65
CA VAL A 22 -1.84 22.27 -32.80
C VAL A 22 -2.51 21.94 -31.47
N TYR A 23 -1.99 22.48 -30.37
CA TYR A 23 -2.66 22.42 -29.07
C TYR A 23 -3.65 23.58 -28.94
N TYR A 24 -4.93 23.31 -28.68
CA TYR A 24 -5.95 24.36 -28.49
C TYR A 24 -6.68 24.20 -27.16
N CYS A 25 -7.00 25.32 -26.50
CA CYS A 25 -7.77 25.33 -25.26
C CYS A 25 -9.25 25.53 -25.54
N ARG A 26 -10.09 24.58 -25.13
CA ARG A 26 -11.56 24.67 -25.25
C ARG A 26 -12.20 25.77 -24.39
N ASN A 27 -11.50 26.27 -23.37
CA ASN A 27 -12.04 27.23 -22.41
C ASN A 27 -11.77 28.69 -22.79
N CYS A 28 -10.55 29.02 -23.23
CA CYS A 28 -10.17 30.40 -23.59
C CYS A 28 -9.85 30.60 -25.08
N GLY A 29 -9.76 29.55 -25.88
CA GLY A 29 -9.41 29.64 -27.30
C GLY A 29 -7.92 29.84 -27.61
N HIS A 30 -7.03 29.85 -26.61
CA HIS A 30 -5.58 29.90 -26.84
C HIS A 30 -5.12 28.68 -27.66
N GLU A 31 -4.33 28.93 -28.70
CA GLU A 31 -3.66 27.91 -29.52
C GLU A 31 -2.13 28.00 -29.36
N ASP A 32 -1.46 26.85 -29.31
CA ASP A 32 -0.02 26.72 -29.11
C ASP A 32 0.56 25.76 -30.16
N ASP A 33 1.43 26.31 -31.02
CA ASP A 33 2.10 25.63 -32.14
C ASP A 33 3.47 25.04 -31.74
N ALA A 34 3.92 25.19 -30.48
CA ALA A 34 5.26 24.79 -30.03
C ALA A 34 5.44 23.26 -29.85
N ILE A 35 4.78 22.45 -30.67
CA ILE A 35 4.91 20.98 -30.66
C ILE A 35 6.21 20.57 -31.34
N THR A 36 7.26 20.35 -30.54
CA THR A 36 8.51 19.76 -31.04
C THR A 36 8.31 18.29 -31.42
N ILE A 37 9.07 17.83 -32.43
CA ILE A 37 8.99 16.47 -32.98
C ILE A 37 9.18 15.39 -31.90
N ASP A 38 10.01 15.68 -30.89
CA ASP A 38 10.30 14.77 -29.77
C ASP A 38 9.09 14.51 -28.84
N ASN A 39 8.01 15.29 -28.96
CA ASN A 39 6.80 15.18 -28.13
C ASN A 39 5.60 14.56 -28.87
N ILE A 40 5.77 14.03 -30.09
CA ILE A 40 4.67 13.43 -30.90
C ILE A 40 4.36 12.00 -30.43
N VAL A 41 3.85 11.88 -29.20
CA VAL A 41 3.25 10.65 -28.65
C VAL A 41 1.93 11.00 -27.98
N VAL A 42 0.84 10.91 -28.76
CA VAL A 42 -0.52 11.26 -28.33
C VAL A 42 -1.04 10.28 -27.27
N SER A 43 -0.78 8.99 -27.45
CA SER A 43 -1.10 7.93 -26.50
C SER A 43 -0.09 6.79 -26.61
N GLN A 44 0.43 6.33 -25.47
CA GLN A 44 1.28 5.15 -25.39
C GLN A 44 0.70 4.18 -24.34
N THR A 45 0.09 3.10 -24.81
CA THR A 45 -0.43 2.05 -23.93
C THR A 45 0.69 1.09 -23.55
N SER A 46 1.40 1.35 -22.45
CA SER A 46 2.39 0.44 -21.89
C SER A 46 1.73 -0.61 -21.00
N LEU A 47 1.47 -1.80 -21.55
CA LEU A 47 0.95 -2.95 -20.79
C LEU A 47 2.07 -3.57 -19.93
N LYS A 48 2.33 -2.98 -18.76
CA LYS A 48 3.24 -3.57 -17.76
C LYS A 48 2.53 -4.68 -16.99
N THR A 49 2.83 -5.93 -17.32
CA THR A 49 2.31 -7.13 -16.63
C THR A 49 2.76 -7.27 -15.17
N ARG A 50 3.72 -6.44 -14.72
CA ARG A 50 4.24 -6.42 -13.35
C ARG A 50 4.30 -4.98 -12.84
N SER A 51 3.39 -4.60 -11.97
CA SER A 51 3.50 -3.37 -11.18
C SER A 51 4.50 -3.59 -10.03
N SER A 52 5.26 -2.57 -9.64
CA SER A 52 6.05 -2.65 -8.42
C SER A 52 5.12 -2.65 -7.21
N HIS A 53 5.08 -3.77 -6.47
CA HIS A 53 4.17 -3.99 -5.35
C HIS A 53 4.35 -2.97 -4.20
N ALA A 54 5.50 -2.30 -4.14
CA ALA A 54 5.83 -1.30 -3.11
C ALA A 54 4.87 -0.09 -3.10
N ASN A 55 4.24 0.25 -4.24
CA ASN A 55 3.38 1.43 -4.36
C ASN A 55 1.91 1.19 -3.95
N ILE A 56 1.56 -0.03 -3.49
CA ILE A 56 0.17 -0.43 -3.21
C ILE A 56 -0.27 -0.05 -1.78
N VAL A 57 0.67 0.16 -0.86
CA VAL A 57 0.38 0.33 0.58
C VAL A 57 0.46 1.80 0.98
N ASN A 58 -0.61 2.33 1.57
CA ASN A 58 -0.65 3.69 2.10
C ASN A 58 -0.04 3.74 3.51
N LYS A 59 0.60 4.86 3.88
CA LYS A 59 1.12 5.12 5.23
C LYS A 59 0.07 4.93 6.34
N TYR A 60 -1.20 5.19 6.01
CA TYR A 60 -2.34 5.09 6.94
C TYR A 60 -2.98 3.71 7.02
N THR A 61 -2.62 2.75 6.14
CA THR A 61 -3.17 1.39 6.12
C THR A 61 -3.08 0.69 7.49
N LYS A 62 -2.05 0.97 8.30
CA LYS A 62 -1.91 0.42 9.65
C LYS A 62 -2.92 0.95 10.68
N LEU A 63 -3.55 2.09 10.42
CA LEU A 63 -4.56 2.69 11.30
C LEU A 63 -5.97 2.17 11.00
N ASP A 64 -6.16 1.43 9.90
CA ASP A 64 -7.44 0.87 9.51
C ASP A 64 -7.80 -0.33 10.41
N PRO A 65 -8.90 -0.28 11.20
CA PRO A 65 -9.31 -1.41 12.03
C PRO A 65 -10.04 -2.51 11.26
N THR A 66 -10.43 -2.26 10.00
CA THR A 66 -11.20 -3.19 9.16
C THR A 66 -10.31 -4.17 8.38
N LEU A 67 -9.03 -3.84 8.23
CA LEU A 67 -8.07 -4.71 7.56
C LEU A 67 -7.71 -5.92 8.43
N PRO A 68 -7.57 -7.11 7.83
CA PRO A 68 -7.35 -8.33 8.59
C PRO A 68 -5.93 -8.36 9.17
N ARG A 69 -5.84 -8.63 10.47
CA ARG A 69 -4.60 -8.70 11.25
C ARG A 69 -4.33 -10.14 11.67
N ILE A 70 -3.07 -10.54 11.61
CA ILE A 70 -2.57 -11.84 12.06
C ILE A 70 -1.34 -11.67 12.94
N SER A 71 -1.28 -12.45 14.02
CA SER A 71 -0.16 -12.50 14.97
C SER A 71 0.76 -13.71 14.76
N THR A 72 0.40 -14.65 13.87
CA THR A 72 1.19 -15.87 13.68
C THR A 72 2.47 -15.64 12.85
N ILE A 73 2.49 -14.67 11.94
CA ILE A 73 3.60 -14.44 11.00
C ILE A 73 4.65 -13.50 11.60
N GLN A 74 5.90 -13.99 11.71
CA GLN A 74 7.04 -13.17 12.15
C GLN A 74 7.40 -12.10 11.11
N CYS A 75 7.89 -10.95 11.56
CA CYS A 75 8.36 -9.92 10.62
C CYS A 75 9.74 -10.31 10.05
N PRO A 76 10.01 -10.15 8.74
CA PRO A 76 11.34 -10.41 8.17
C PRO A 76 12.43 -9.45 8.69
N ASN A 77 12.04 -8.32 9.29
CA ASN A 77 12.99 -7.43 9.97
C ASN A 77 13.38 -8.01 11.34
N THR A 78 14.62 -8.51 11.46
CA THR A 78 15.21 -9.08 12.69
C THR A 78 15.39 -8.07 13.83
N GLU A 79 15.30 -6.77 13.53
CA GLU A 79 15.32 -5.68 14.50
C GLU A 79 13.90 -5.28 14.98
N CYS A 80 12.83 -5.90 14.46
CA CYS A 80 11.46 -5.60 14.91
C CYS A 80 11.26 -5.95 16.41
N PRO A 81 10.73 -5.02 17.23
CA PRO A 81 10.30 -5.33 18.60
C PRO A 81 9.32 -6.53 18.66
N CYS A 82 8.45 -6.63 17.64
CA CYS A 82 7.47 -7.69 17.44
C CYS A 82 8.03 -9.12 17.30
N ASN A 83 9.35 -9.26 17.13
CA ASN A 83 10.01 -10.56 17.05
C ASN A 83 10.69 -10.96 18.36
N ARG A 84 11.07 -9.99 19.20
CA ARG A 84 11.83 -10.23 20.44
C ARG A 84 10.92 -10.37 21.66
N ASN A 85 9.90 -9.52 21.77
CA ASN A 85 9.05 -9.40 22.97
C ASN A 85 7.60 -9.83 22.67
N HIS A 86 7.42 -10.99 22.03
CA HIS A 86 6.11 -11.46 21.59
C HIS A 86 5.21 -11.92 22.74
N ASN A 87 4.27 -11.07 23.16
CA ASN A 87 3.13 -11.49 23.96
C ASN A 87 2.00 -11.99 23.03
N PRO A 88 1.61 -13.28 23.08
CA PRO A 88 0.50 -13.82 22.27
C PRO A 88 -0.89 -13.31 22.72
N THR A 89 -1.00 -12.67 23.90
CA THR A 89 -2.28 -12.25 24.47
C THR A 89 -2.58 -10.77 24.19
N GLN A 90 -3.46 -10.53 23.21
CA GLN A 90 -4.46 -9.43 23.23
C GLN A 90 -5.42 -9.42 22.03
N PHE A 91 -5.07 -10.02 20.88
CA PHE A 91 -5.94 -10.11 19.69
C PHE A 91 -5.97 -11.50 19.03
N ALA A 92 -5.71 -12.56 19.81
CA ALA A 92 -6.05 -13.91 19.38
C ALA A 92 -7.58 -14.09 19.45
N ASP A 93 -8.19 -14.22 18.28
CA ASP A 93 -9.55 -14.71 18.03
C ASP A 93 -10.69 -14.21 18.92
N ARG A 94 -11.50 -13.31 18.35
CA ARG A 94 -12.88 -13.03 18.81
C ARG A 94 -13.84 -14.25 18.67
N ALA A 95 -13.30 -15.43 18.32
CA ALA A 95 -13.99 -16.72 18.27
C ALA A 95 -13.72 -17.60 19.51
N THR A 96 -12.71 -17.29 20.35
CA THR A 96 -12.32 -18.14 21.50
C THR A 96 -12.97 -17.66 22.80
N ILE A 97 -14.30 -17.51 22.80
CA ILE A 97 -15.12 -17.41 24.02
C ILE A 97 -16.18 -18.52 24.03
N VAL A 98 -15.73 -19.78 23.96
CA VAL A 98 -16.41 -20.95 24.55
C VAL A 98 -15.34 -21.99 24.91
N GLY A 99 -15.28 -22.44 26.17
CA GLY A 99 -14.66 -23.74 26.52
C GLY A 99 -13.34 -23.74 27.31
N SER A 100 -13.47 -23.61 28.64
CA SER A 100 -12.84 -24.48 29.65
C SER A 100 -11.30 -24.65 29.77
N GLN A 101 -10.83 -24.21 30.95
CA GLN A 101 -9.99 -24.93 31.94
C GLN A 101 -8.47 -24.70 32.04
N GLU A 102 -8.05 -24.54 33.31
CA GLU A 102 -6.70 -24.35 33.86
C GLU A 102 -5.97 -25.71 34.01
N GLU A 103 -4.64 -25.79 33.89
CA GLU A 103 -3.61 -25.96 34.96
C GLU A 103 -2.34 -26.50 34.24
N GLU A 104 -1.06 -26.38 34.64
CA GLU A 104 -0.23 -25.52 35.52
C GLU A 104 1.19 -25.53 34.83
N ALA A 105 2.31 -24.96 35.28
CA ALA A 105 2.73 -24.37 36.55
C ALA A 105 3.79 -23.28 36.33
N GLY A 106 3.93 -22.29 37.24
CA GLY A 106 5.06 -21.36 37.14
C GLY A 106 5.02 -19.99 37.82
N GLN A 107 4.39 -19.85 38.99
CA GLN A 107 4.50 -18.69 39.91
C GLN A 107 4.04 -17.32 39.39
N ALA A 108 2.85 -16.91 39.85
CA ALA A 108 2.44 -15.51 39.81
C ALA A 108 3.20 -14.68 40.87
N GLN A 109 3.74 -13.53 40.46
CA GLN A 109 3.91 -12.37 41.35
C GLN A 109 3.03 -11.24 40.85
N ALA A 110 2.17 -10.73 41.72
CA ALA A 110 1.31 -9.61 41.41
C ALA A 110 2.09 -8.29 41.52
N GLY A 111 2.16 -7.54 40.42
CA GLY A 111 2.56 -6.13 40.44
C GLY A 111 3.74 -5.75 39.54
N GLN A 112 3.48 -5.65 38.24
CA GLN A 112 3.93 -4.55 37.36
C GLN A 112 3.36 -4.81 35.95
N ALA A 113 2.77 -3.78 35.33
CA ALA A 113 2.46 -3.83 33.91
C ALA A 113 3.77 -3.64 33.14
N ASP A 114 4.37 -4.74 32.70
CA ASP A 114 5.69 -4.73 32.06
C ASP A 114 5.63 -3.91 30.76
N ALA A 115 6.49 -2.90 30.66
CA ALA A 115 6.29 -1.75 29.78
C ALA A 115 6.73 -1.98 28.32
N ASP A 116 7.22 -3.19 27.99
CA ASP A 116 7.97 -3.45 26.75
C ASP A 116 7.50 -4.68 25.95
N THR A 117 6.37 -5.31 26.30
CA THR A 117 5.80 -6.38 25.46
C THR A 117 5.02 -5.81 24.27
N VAL A 118 5.58 -5.90 23.06
CA VAL A 118 4.94 -5.40 21.83
C VAL A 118 4.18 -6.53 21.13
N PRO A 119 2.84 -6.45 20.99
CA PRO A 119 2.08 -7.46 20.27
C PRO A 119 2.49 -7.48 18.80
N ARG A 120 2.58 -8.68 18.22
CA ARG A 120 2.89 -8.85 16.80
C ARG A 120 1.62 -8.69 15.99
N GLU A 121 1.59 -7.64 15.19
CA GLU A 121 0.51 -7.36 14.25
C GLU A 121 1.07 -7.26 12.84
N VAL A 122 0.64 -8.19 11.98
CA VAL A 122 0.87 -8.16 10.54
C VAL A 122 -0.48 -8.02 9.85
N ILE A 123 -0.61 -7.00 9.00
CA ILE A 123 -1.76 -6.82 8.10
C ILE A 123 -1.43 -7.53 6.80
N TYR A 124 -2.38 -8.28 6.24
CA TYR A 124 -2.23 -8.88 4.92
C TYR A 124 -3.26 -8.33 3.94
N LEU A 125 -2.82 -8.06 2.70
CA LEU A 125 -3.60 -7.45 1.63
C LEU A 125 -3.44 -8.26 0.35
N ARG A 126 -4.54 -8.75 -0.21
CA ARG A 126 -4.55 -9.39 -1.52
C ARG A 126 -4.47 -8.29 -2.59
N TYR A 127 -3.55 -8.44 -3.55
CA TYR A 127 -3.38 -7.50 -4.65
C TYR A 127 -3.53 -8.13 -6.04
N ASP A 128 -3.47 -9.46 -6.11
CA ASP A 128 -3.75 -10.22 -7.33
C ASP A 128 -4.82 -11.26 -6.99
N ASP A 129 -6.01 -11.06 -7.56
CA ASP A 129 -7.13 -11.98 -7.37
C ASP A 129 -6.98 -13.28 -8.16
N ILE A 130 -6.21 -13.28 -9.25
CA ILE A 130 -6.03 -14.44 -10.14
C ILE A 130 -4.90 -15.33 -9.60
N GLN A 131 -3.75 -14.74 -9.26
CA GLN A 131 -2.59 -15.47 -8.76
C GLN A 131 -2.59 -15.65 -7.22
N LEU A 132 -3.64 -15.21 -6.52
CA LEU A 132 -3.78 -15.27 -5.06
C LEU A 132 -2.58 -14.66 -4.32
N LYS A 133 -2.08 -13.52 -4.80
CA LYS A 133 -0.87 -12.91 -4.23
C LYS A 133 -1.20 -11.90 -3.14
N TYR A 134 -0.40 -11.95 -2.08
CA TYR A 134 -0.54 -11.15 -0.88
C TYR A 134 0.69 -10.28 -0.63
N ILE A 135 0.44 -9.08 -0.10
CA ILE A 135 1.41 -8.20 0.53
C ILE A 135 1.16 -8.25 2.03
N TYR A 136 2.23 -8.34 2.81
CA TYR A 136 2.24 -8.28 4.26
C TYR A 136 2.86 -6.96 4.71
N LEU A 137 2.24 -6.32 5.70
CA LEU A 137 2.68 -5.07 6.33
C LEU A 137 2.78 -5.31 7.83
N CYS A 138 3.97 -5.15 8.42
CA CYS A 138 4.10 -5.12 9.87
C CYS A 138 3.61 -3.78 10.42
N ALA A 139 2.59 -3.79 11.30
CA ALA A 139 2.05 -2.57 11.89
C ALA A 139 3.04 -1.87 12.86
N VAL A 140 4.03 -2.61 13.37
CA VAL A 140 5.04 -2.15 14.33
C VAL A 140 6.18 -1.39 13.64
N CYS A 141 6.92 -2.04 12.73
CA CYS A 141 8.09 -1.44 12.08
C CYS A 141 7.82 -0.89 10.66
N ASN A 142 6.60 -1.06 10.12
CA ASN A 142 6.20 -0.67 8.76
C ASN A 142 6.97 -1.41 7.62
N THR A 143 7.71 -2.48 7.93
CA THR A 143 8.30 -3.34 6.89
C THR A 143 7.19 -3.98 6.05
N ILE A 144 7.38 -3.98 4.73
CA ILE A 144 6.46 -4.56 3.74
C ILE A 144 7.17 -5.70 3.01
N TRP A 145 6.51 -6.84 2.85
CA TRP A 145 7.03 -7.98 2.11
C TRP A 145 5.90 -8.73 1.37
N ASN A 146 6.25 -9.74 0.58
CA ASN A 146 5.31 -10.61 -0.11
C ASN A 146 5.82 -12.07 -0.02
N THR A 147 5.02 -13.02 -0.50
CA THR A 147 5.37 -14.45 -0.49
C THR A 147 6.51 -14.83 -1.46
N GLU A 148 6.97 -13.91 -2.33
CA GLU A 148 8.14 -14.13 -3.20
C GLU A 148 9.47 -13.78 -2.48
N HIS A 149 9.41 -13.25 -1.25
CA HIS A 149 10.55 -12.77 -0.45
C HIS A 149 10.52 -13.26 1.02
N ILE A 150 10.11 -14.51 1.24
CA ILE A 150 10.20 -15.25 2.51
C ILE A 150 11.17 -16.42 2.32
#